data_AF-A0A2R7ISF0-F1
#
_entry.id   AF-A0A2R7ISF0-F1
#
_cell.length_a   1.000
_cell.length_b   1.000
_cell.length_c   1.000
_cell.angle_alpha   90.00
_cell.angle_beta   90.00
_cell.angle_gamma   90.00
#
_symmetry.space_group_name_H-M   'P 1'
#
loop_
_entity.id
_entity.type
_entity.pdbx_description
1 polymer ?
#
loop_
_entity_poly.entity_id
_entity_poly.type
_entity_poly.pdbx_seq_one_letter_code
_entity_poly.pdbx_strand_id
1 'polypeptide(L)'
;MRIDWLKLQHDNELTKDFAPQPWEQLISVLRAMGHPGEAAEVAIAKQDQLRAARWTQKWKLRNYINGGLHWLYGLLASYGHRPLRIVYWLIAVFAIFSLAFYAGRLGGYYGPTSPLIHASPAFDMCGAPGETDAKGKAKPFWTSAACPTPPEYTTFQPFLYSLDLILPLVDLHQENDWAPLVVNPAGEILWWGRALRWMMWFEILFGWVASLTLVAVLGRLVDKD
;
A
#
# COMPACT_ATOMS: atom_id res chain seq x y z
N MET A 1 44.26 13.35 -7.89
CA MET A 1 44.85 14.68 -8.16
C MET A 1 44.67 15.16 -9.62
N ARG A 2 43.59 14.78 -10.33
CA ARG A 2 43.32 15.22 -11.72
C ARG A 2 41.88 15.69 -11.99
N ILE A 3 40.95 15.38 -11.08
CA ILE A 3 39.55 15.84 -11.10
C ILE A 3 39.43 17.25 -10.51
N ASP A 4 40.34 17.63 -9.61
CA ASP A 4 40.31 18.93 -8.93
C ASP A 4 40.53 20.09 -9.90
N TRP A 5 41.28 19.87 -10.99
CA TRP A 5 41.45 20.86 -12.06
C TRP A 5 40.17 21.10 -12.87
N LEU A 6 39.34 20.07 -13.10
CA LEU A 6 38.03 20.22 -13.74
C LEU A 6 37.03 20.99 -12.87
N LYS A 7 37.24 20.99 -11.54
CA LYS A 7 36.44 21.75 -10.58
C LYS A 7 36.90 23.21 -10.44
N LEU A 8 38.03 23.61 -11.05
CA LEU A 8 38.49 24.99 -11.11
C LEU A 8 37.89 25.77 -12.30
N GLN A 9 37.02 25.15 -13.09
CA GLN A 9 36.30 25.80 -14.18
C GLN A 9 35.34 26.87 -13.61
N HIS A 10 35.03 27.92 -14.39
CA HIS A 10 34.22 29.04 -13.92
C HIS A 10 32.84 28.56 -13.40
N ASP A 11 32.39 29.06 -12.25
CA ASP A 11 31.18 28.61 -11.55
C ASP A 11 29.89 28.67 -12.42
N ASN A 12 29.84 29.63 -13.36
CA ASN A 12 28.74 29.74 -14.33
C ASN A 12 28.71 28.59 -15.35
N GLU A 13 29.86 28.02 -15.73
CA GLU A 13 29.98 26.88 -16.65
C GLU A 13 29.75 25.53 -15.96
N LEU A 14 29.82 25.49 -14.63
CA LEU A 14 29.46 24.32 -13.83
C LEU A 14 27.96 24.26 -13.54
N THR A 15 27.31 25.42 -13.41
CA THR A 15 25.93 25.50 -12.89
C THR A 15 24.88 26.02 -13.87
N LYS A 16 25.21 26.95 -14.78
CA LYS A 16 24.22 27.57 -15.69
C LYS A 16 24.27 27.02 -17.12
N ASP A 17 25.45 26.95 -17.72
CA ASP A 17 25.66 26.41 -19.07
C ASP A 17 26.73 25.32 -19.04
N PHE A 18 26.33 24.12 -18.60
CA PHE A 18 27.25 22.98 -18.47
C PHE A 18 27.85 22.59 -19.82
N ALA A 19 29.15 22.82 -20.00
CA ALA A 19 29.91 22.43 -21.19
C ALA A 19 30.43 20.97 -21.06
N PRO A 20 29.85 19.99 -21.78
CA PRO A 20 30.23 18.58 -21.60
C PRO A 20 31.53 18.19 -22.32
N GLN A 21 32.01 19.00 -23.26
CA GLN A 21 33.11 18.66 -24.17
C GLN A 21 34.44 18.34 -23.46
N PRO A 22 34.91 19.09 -22.44
CA PRO A 22 36.19 18.78 -21.78
C PRO A 22 36.17 17.44 -21.03
N TRP A 23 35.02 17.08 -20.47
CA TRP A 23 34.83 15.81 -19.77
C TRP A 23 34.90 14.61 -20.72
N GLU A 24 34.31 14.73 -21.92
CA GLU A 24 34.33 13.67 -22.93
C GLU A 24 35.73 13.44 -23.50
N GLN A 25 36.47 14.51 -23.76
CA GLN A 25 37.86 14.43 -24.20
C GLN A 25 38.72 13.70 -23.16
N LEU A 26 38.60 14.04 -21.87
CA LEU A 26 39.35 13.36 -20.82
C LEU A 26 38.99 11.86 -20.69
N ILE A 27 37.70 11.52 -20.76
CA ILE A 27 37.25 10.12 -20.73
C ILE A 27 37.80 9.34 -21.93
N SER A 28 37.81 9.95 -23.12
CA SER A 28 38.34 9.31 -24.34
C SER A 28 39.85 9.04 -24.24
N VAL A 29 40.61 9.99 -23.70
CA VAL A 29 42.07 9.86 -23.51
C VAL A 29 42.40 8.83 -22.44
N LEU A 30 41.67 8.81 -21.31
CA LEU A 30 41.87 7.81 -20.25
C LEU A 30 41.57 6.38 -20.72
N ARG A 31 40.57 6.21 -21.58
CA ARG A 31 40.28 4.91 -22.21
C ARG A 31 41.39 4.50 -23.19
N ALA A 32 41.88 5.44 -24.01
CA ALA A 32 42.96 5.18 -24.96
C ALA A 32 44.29 4.82 -24.29
N MET A 33 44.55 5.38 -23.10
CA MET A 33 45.74 5.06 -22.29
C MET A 33 45.62 3.75 -21.49
N GLY A 34 44.50 3.03 -21.59
CA GLY A 34 44.32 1.75 -20.89
C GLY A 34 43.97 1.86 -19.40
N HIS A 35 43.45 3.02 -18.95
CA HIS A 35 42.99 3.24 -17.57
C HIS A 35 41.45 3.33 -17.51
N PRO A 36 40.72 2.20 -17.71
CA PRO A 36 39.25 2.22 -17.75
C PRO A 36 38.60 2.58 -16.41
N GLY A 37 39.28 2.29 -15.27
CA GLY A 37 38.79 2.64 -13.93
C GLY A 37 38.70 4.14 -13.70
N GLU A 38 39.77 4.88 -14.01
CA GLU A 38 39.79 6.35 -13.89
C GLU A 38 38.82 7.02 -14.88
N ALA A 39 38.69 6.47 -16.08
CA ALA A 39 37.71 6.95 -17.05
C ALA A 39 36.26 6.79 -16.55
N ALA A 40 35.97 5.73 -15.79
CA ALA A 40 34.66 5.50 -15.18
C ALA A 40 34.40 6.50 -14.04
N GLU A 41 35.38 6.77 -13.19
CA GLU A 41 35.26 7.77 -12.12
C GLU A 41 34.95 9.18 -12.66
N VAL A 42 35.66 9.58 -13.71
CA VAL A 42 35.43 10.89 -14.38
C VAL A 42 34.05 10.94 -15.05
N ALA A 43 33.60 9.84 -15.65
CA ALA A 43 32.26 9.76 -16.25
C ALA A 43 31.14 9.86 -15.22
N ILE A 44 31.31 9.25 -14.04
CA ILE A 44 30.35 9.34 -12.93
C ILE A 44 30.29 10.78 -12.42
N ALA A 45 31.44 11.42 -12.20
CA ALA A 45 31.52 12.81 -11.75
C ALA A 45 30.85 13.81 -12.73
N LYS A 46 31.00 13.59 -14.05
CA LYS A 46 30.28 14.36 -15.09
C LYS A 46 28.75 14.24 -14.93
N GLN A 47 28.27 13.03 -14.65
CA GLN A 47 26.83 12.73 -14.58
C GLN A 47 26.18 13.23 -13.28
N ASP A 48 26.96 13.36 -12.21
CA ASP A 48 26.52 14.04 -10.98
C ASP A 48 26.40 15.56 -11.17
N GLN A 49 27.36 16.19 -11.86
CA GLN A 49 27.31 17.62 -12.20
C GLN A 49 26.13 17.97 -13.13
N LEU A 50 25.88 17.13 -14.15
CA LEU A 50 24.70 17.28 -15.03
C LEU A 50 23.37 17.19 -14.28
N ARG A 51 23.31 16.33 -13.26
CA ARG A 51 22.13 16.21 -12.39
C ARG A 51 21.95 17.46 -11.55
N ALA A 52 23.02 18.02 -10.99
CA ALA A 52 22.99 19.25 -10.19
C ALA A 52 22.63 20.50 -11.02
N ALA A 53 23.12 20.62 -12.27
CA ALA A 53 22.84 21.76 -13.14
C ALA A 53 21.38 21.78 -13.68
N ARG A 54 20.78 20.60 -13.94
CA ARG A 54 19.35 20.49 -14.33
C ARG A 54 18.37 20.76 -13.18
N TRP A 55 18.87 21.07 -11.99
CA TRP A 55 18.13 21.14 -10.73
C TRP A 55 17.52 22.53 -10.47
N THR A 56 16.73 23.08 -11.39
CA THR A 56 15.99 24.34 -11.15
C THR A 56 14.54 24.09 -10.70
N GLN A 57 14.11 24.94 -9.75
CA GLN A 57 12.84 25.12 -9.00
C GLN A 57 11.61 24.23 -9.31
N LYS A 58 11.31 23.90 -10.59
CA LYS A 58 10.19 23.03 -11.00
C LYS A 58 10.27 21.59 -10.45
N TRP A 59 11.44 21.17 -9.98
CA TRP A 59 11.67 19.83 -9.42
C TRP A 59 11.25 19.65 -7.96
N LYS A 60 11.12 20.69 -7.13
CA LYS A 60 10.83 20.49 -5.68
C LYS A 60 9.46 19.84 -5.41
N LEU A 61 8.41 20.28 -6.11
CA LEU A 61 7.07 19.70 -5.95
C LEU A 61 6.99 18.29 -6.55
N ARG A 62 7.66 18.07 -7.69
CA ARG A 62 7.77 16.75 -8.33
C ARG A 62 8.58 15.77 -7.47
N ASN A 63 9.58 16.24 -6.71
CA ASN A 63 10.39 15.40 -5.80
C ASN A 63 9.65 15.00 -4.53
N TYR A 64 8.62 15.72 -4.08
CA TYR A 64 7.82 15.30 -2.93
C TYR A 64 6.89 14.15 -3.30
N ILE A 65 6.18 14.29 -4.43
CA ILE A 65 5.29 13.23 -4.95
C ILE A 65 6.14 12.04 -5.43
N ASN A 66 7.21 12.27 -6.19
CA ASN A 66 8.12 11.21 -6.60
C ASN A 66 8.89 10.64 -5.42
N GLY A 67 9.26 11.43 -4.41
CA GLY A 67 10.00 10.95 -3.24
C GLY A 67 9.14 10.06 -2.34
N GLY A 68 7.89 10.44 -2.10
CA GLY A 68 6.91 9.60 -1.41
C GLY A 68 6.59 8.34 -2.19
N LEU A 69 6.37 8.45 -3.51
CA LEU A 69 6.19 7.30 -4.39
C LEU A 69 7.44 6.42 -4.48
N HIS A 70 8.66 6.98 -4.52
CA HIS A 70 9.91 6.23 -4.54
C HIS A 70 10.22 5.58 -3.20
N TRP A 71 9.83 6.19 -2.09
CA TRP A 71 9.91 5.58 -0.76
C TRP A 71 8.91 4.43 -0.65
N LEU A 72 7.65 4.64 -1.05
CA LEU A 72 6.61 3.61 -1.06
C LEU A 72 6.98 2.46 -2.00
N TYR A 73 7.45 2.76 -3.22
CA TYR A 73 7.98 1.78 -4.16
C TYR A 73 9.26 1.13 -3.62
N GLY A 74 10.15 1.84 -2.93
CA GLY A 74 11.35 1.24 -2.35
C GLY A 74 11.04 0.27 -1.20
N LEU A 75 10.01 0.58 -0.42
CA LEU A 75 9.50 -0.24 0.68
C LEU A 75 8.77 -1.50 0.18
N LEU A 76 7.89 -1.33 -0.81
CA LEU A 76 7.05 -2.40 -1.36
C LEU A 76 7.75 -3.23 -2.45
N ALA A 77 8.52 -2.56 -3.31
CA ALA A 77 9.19 -3.10 -4.48
C ALA A 77 10.67 -2.67 -4.48
N SER A 78 11.45 -3.19 -3.52
CA SER A 78 12.90 -2.90 -3.47
C SER A 78 13.56 -3.19 -4.82
N TYR A 79 14.32 -2.22 -5.32
CA TYR A 79 15.00 -2.22 -6.61
C TYR A 79 15.60 -3.60 -6.97
N GLY A 80 14.99 -4.23 -7.98
CA GLY A 80 15.68 -5.08 -8.94
C GLY A 80 16.01 -6.53 -8.59
N HIS A 81 15.93 -7.03 -7.34
CA HIS A 81 16.46 -8.37 -7.04
C HIS A 81 15.59 -9.35 -6.23
N ARG A 82 14.42 -8.99 -5.67
CA ARG A 82 13.57 -9.96 -4.92
C ARG A 82 12.05 -9.68 -5.04
N PRO A 83 11.38 -10.12 -6.12
CA PRO A 83 9.93 -9.92 -6.30
C PRO A 83 9.07 -10.49 -5.16
N LEU A 84 9.57 -11.49 -4.42
CA LEU A 84 8.84 -12.14 -3.32
C LEU A 84 8.64 -11.25 -2.07
N ARG A 85 9.26 -10.07 -1.97
CA ARG A 85 9.08 -9.20 -0.78
C ARG A 85 7.67 -8.65 -0.63
N ILE A 86 6.98 -8.35 -1.72
CA ILE A 86 5.60 -7.87 -1.66
C ILE A 86 4.66 -8.94 -1.11
N VAL A 87 4.95 -10.22 -1.39
CA VAL A 87 4.20 -11.37 -0.86
C VAL A 87 4.35 -11.46 0.65
N TYR A 88 5.56 -11.25 1.19
CA TYR A 88 5.74 -11.20 2.65
C TYR A 88 4.96 -10.06 3.31
N TRP A 89 4.91 -8.89 2.67
CA TRP A 89 4.10 -7.77 3.17
C TRP A 89 2.60 -8.06 3.09
N LEU A 90 2.12 -8.66 2.00
CA LEU A 90 0.73 -9.12 1.87
C LEU A 90 0.37 -10.10 2.99
N ILE A 91 1.20 -11.12 3.23
CA ILE A 91 0.99 -12.09 4.30
C ILE A 91 1.02 -11.43 5.69
N ALA A 92 1.94 -10.49 5.91
CA ALA A 92 2.06 -9.79 7.19
C ALA A 92 0.83 -8.90 7.48
N VAL A 93 0.40 -8.10 6.49
CA VAL A 93 -0.81 -7.28 6.60
C VAL A 93 -2.03 -8.18 6.80
N PHE A 94 -2.21 -9.19 5.95
CA PHE A 94 -3.28 -10.19 6.09
C PHE A 94 -3.34 -10.79 7.50
N ALA A 95 -2.21 -11.24 8.05
CA ALA A 95 -2.18 -11.85 9.38
C ALA A 95 -2.54 -10.86 10.50
N ILE A 96 -2.02 -9.63 10.44
CA ILE A 96 -2.28 -8.60 11.45
C ILE A 96 -3.77 -8.20 11.45
N PHE A 97 -4.34 -7.97 10.27
CA PHE A 97 -5.71 -7.51 10.13
C PHE A 97 -6.72 -8.63 10.32
N SER A 98 -6.42 -9.86 9.89
CA SER A 98 -7.20 -11.05 10.24
C SER A 98 -7.37 -11.19 11.76
N LEU A 99 -6.31 -10.95 12.54
CA LEU A 99 -6.38 -10.96 14.01
C LEU A 99 -7.22 -9.79 14.54
N ALA A 100 -7.09 -8.59 13.96
CA ALA A 100 -7.90 -7.43 14.34
C ALA A 100 -9.39 -7.66 14.09
N PHE A 101 -9.75 -8.24 12.94
CA PHE A 101 -11.14 -8.59 12.60
C PHE A 101 -11.65 -9.76 13.42
N TYR A 102 -10.79 -10.71 13.78
CA TYR A 102 -11.14 -11.76 14.73
C TYR A 102 -11.48 -11.17 16.11
N ALA A 103 -10.70 -10.21 16.59
CA ALA A 103 -11.06 -9.47 17.82
C ALA A 103 -12.38 -8.70 17.67
N GLY A 104 -12.61 -8.08 16.50
CA GLY A 104 -13.89 -7.44 16.18
C GLY A 104 -15.08 -8.40 16.16
N ARG A 105 -14.89 -9.64 15.69
CA ARG A 105 -15.90 -10.71 15.70
C ARG A 105 -16.34 -11.05 17.11
N LEU A 106 -15.38 -11.24 18.02
CA LEU A 106 -15.63 -11.55 19.42
C LEU A 106 -16.40 -10.43 20.12
N GLY A 107 -16.11 -9.19 19.73
CA GLY A 107 -16.81 -8.00 20.22
C GLY A 107 -18.16 -7.72 19.53
N GLY A 108 -18.60 -8.52 18.55
CA GLY A 108 -19.88 -8.32 17.86
C GLY A 108 -19.96 -7.07 16.98
N TYR A 109 -18.82 -6.51 16.55
CA TYR A 109 -18.76 -5.26 15.79
C TYR A 109 -19.05 -5.39 14.30
N TYR A 110 -19.60 -6.50 13.84
CA TYR A 110 -19.95 -6.73 12.44
C TYR A 110 -21.44 -6.97 12.32
N GLY A 111 -22.05 -6.40 11.29
CA GLY A 111 -23.45 -6.57 10.99
C GLY A 111 -23.69 -6.83 9.50
N PRO A 112 -24.85 -7.40 9.17
CA PRO A 112 -25.25 -7.64 7.80
C PRO A 112 -25.50 -6.31 7.07
N THR A 113 -25.20 -6.28 5.78
CA THR A 113 -25.41 -5.14 4.88
C THR A 113 -26.68 -5.29 4.05
N SER A 114 -27.12 -6.53 3.80
CA SER A 114 -28.19 -6.81 2.86
C SER A 114 -29.56 -6.35 3.38
N PRO A 115 -30.40 -5.73 2.53
CA PRO A 115 -31.73 -5.29 2.93
C PRO A 115 -32.68 -6.46 3.25
N LEU A 116 -32.39 -7.64 2.71
CA LEU A 116 -33.17 -8.85 2.96
C LEU A 116 -33.11 -9.25 4.44
N ILE A 117 -31.96 -9.10 5.09
CA ILE A 117 -31.84 -9.41 6.52
C ILE A 117 -32.57 -8.37 7.36
N HIS A 118 -32.57 -7.10 6.95
CA HIS A 118 -33.33 -6.06 7.66
C HIS A 118 -34.85 -6.27 7.60
N ALA A 119 -35.35 -6.94 6.57
CA ALA A 119 -36.76 -7.33 6.45
C ALA A 119 -37.09 -8.66 7.16
N SER A 120 -36.06 -9.43 7.55
CA SER A 120 -36.22 -10.75 8.17
C SER A 120 -36.44 -10.64 9.68
N PRO A 121 -37.12 -11.64 10.30
CA PRO A 121 -37.30 -11.66 11.76
C PRO A 121 -35.97 -11.77 12.54
N ALA A 122 -34.86 -12.13 11.86
CA ALA A 122 -33.54 -12.18 12.47
C ALA A 122 -33.07 -10.82 12.98
N PHE A 123 -33.55 -9.72 12.38
CA PHE A 123 -33.22 -8.36 12.77
C PHE A 123 -33.73 -7.98 14.16
N ASP A 124 -34.89 -8.48 14.55
CA ASP A 124 -35.40 -8.25 15.91
C ASP A 124 -34.63 -9.07 16.94
N MET A 125 -34.15 -10.25 16.55
CA MET A 125 -33.48 -11.20 17.44
C MET A 125 -32.00 -10.89 17.67
N CYS A 126 -31.30 -10.34 16.69
CA CYS A 126 -29.86 -10.11 16.72
C CYS A 126 -29.52 -8.63 16.74
N GLY A 127 -28.36 -8.27 17.30
CA GLY A 127 -28.04 -6.87 17.52
C GLY A 127 -26.56 -6.58 17.67
N ALA A 128 -26.26 -5.28 17.68
CA ALA A 128 -24.95 -4.74 18.00
C ALA A 128 -24.65 -4.79 19.51
N PRO A 129 -23.38 -4.59 19.92
CA PRO A 129 -23.00 -4.56 21.33
C PRO A 129 -23.73 -3.44 22.08
N GLY A 130 -24.44 -3.78 23.16
CA GLY A 130 -25.23 -2.81 23.94
C GLY A 130 -26.71 -2.75 23.54
N GLU A 131 -27.13 -3.49 22.51
CA GLU A 131 -28.55 -3.66 22.23
C GLU A 131 -29.22 -4.67 23.15
N THR A 132 -30.44 -4.35 23.54
CA THR A 132 -31.29 -5.22 24.35
C THR A 132 -32.62 -5.50 23.64
N ASP A 133 -33.16 -6.68 23.88
CA ASP A 133 -34.51 -7.07 23.47
C ASP A 133 -35.56 -6.29 24.29
N ALA A 134 -36.83 -6.34 23.88
CA ALA A 134 -37.96 -5.72 24.58
C ALA A 134 -38.09 -6.17 26.06
N LYS A 135 -37.46 -7.29 26.42
CA LYS A 135 -37.39 -7.84 27.78
C LYS A 135 -36.14 -7.42 28.56
N GLY A 136 -35.32 -6.51 28.02
CA GLY A 136 -34.09 -6.00 28.64
C GLY A 136 -32.91 -6.97 28.64
N LYS A 137 -32.98 -8.08 27.89
CA LYS A 137 -31.86 -9.02 27.74
C LYS A 137 -30.97 -8.59 26.58
N ALA A 138 -29.65 -8.72 26.73
CA ALA A 138 -28.72 -8.45 25.64
C ALA A 138 -29.03 -9.35 24.43
N LYS A 139 -29.13 -8.75 23.24
CA LYS A 139 -29.32 -9.52 22.01
C LYS A 139 -28.03 -10.30 21.69
N PRO A 140 -28.13 -11.54 21.14
CA PRO A 140 -26.98 -12.21 20.57
C PRO A 140 -26.38 -11.39 19.42
N PHE A 141 -25.06 -11.49 19.28
CA PHE A 141 -24.34 -10.83 18.18
C PHE A 141 -24.66 -11.49 16.85
N TRP A 142 -24.71 -10.69 15.79
CA TRP A 142 -24.88 -11.15 14.41
C TRP A 142 -23.88 -12.24 13.98
N THR A 143 -22.66 -12.21 14.52
CA THR A 143 -21.59 -13.17 14.21
C THR A 143 -21.71 -14.51 14.95
N SER A 144 -22.71 -14.64 15.82
CA SER A 144 -22.95 -15.83 16.63
C SER A 144 -23.88 -16.83 15.91
N ALA A 145 -23.69 -18.12 16.20
CA ALA A 145 -24.53 -19.19 15.64
C ALA A 145 -25.99 -19.15 16.14
N ALA A 146 -26.31 -18.29 17.11
CA ALA A 146 -27.66 -18.12 17.62
C ALA A 146 -28.56 -17.29 16.69
N CYS A 147 -27.98 -16.61 15.69
CA CYS A 147 -28.71 -15.77 14.76
C CYS A 147 -29.22 -16.57 13.55
N PRO A 148 -30.54 -16.57 13.29
CA PRO A 148 -31.10 -17.28 12.14
C PRO A 148 -30.97 -16.43 10.87
N THR A 149 -29.78 -16.42 10.26
CA THR A 149 -29.61 -15.86 8.91
C THR A 149 -30.11 -16.84 7.85
N PRO A 150 -30.60 -16.38 6.70
CA PRO A 150 -30.95 -17.26 5.58
C PRO A 150 -29.79 -18.21 5.24
N PRO A 151 -30.06 -19.48 4.86
CA PRO A 151 -29.01 -20.45 4.55
C PRO A 151 -28.07 -20.03 3.41
N GLU A 152 -28.56 -19.17 2.51
CA GLU A 152 -27.79 -18.63 1.39
C GLU A 152 -26.83 -17.51 1.81
N TYR A 153 -27.02 -16.93 3.00
CA TYR A 153 -26.21 -15.82 3.49
C TYR A 153 -24.89 -16.33 4.08
N THR A 154 -23.78 -15.64 3.79
CA THR A 154 -22.49 -16.10 4.27
C THR A 154 -22.34 -15.90 5.78
N THR A 155 -21.78 -16.89 6.47
CA THR A 155 -21.35 -16.68 7.87
C THR A 155 -20.10 -15.84 7.90
N PHE A 156 -20.00 -14.90 8.85
CA PHE A 156 -18.80 -14.08 8.99
C PHE A 156 -17.57 -14.92 9.32
N GLN A 157 -16.53 -14.86 8.48
CA GLN A 157 -15.25 -15.52 8.71
C GLN A 157 -14.11 -14.48 8.64
N PRO A 158 -13.48 -14.11 9.76
CA PRO A 158 -12.52 -12.99 9.81
C PRO A 158 -11.34 -13.12 8.85
N PHE A 159 -10.83 -14.34 8.68
CA PHE A 159 -9.71 -14.62 7.77
C PHE A 159 -10.13 -14.48 6.31
N LEU A 160 -11.31 -15.01 5.93
CA LEU A 160 -11.81 -14.85 4.57
C LEU A 160 -12.18 -13.40 4.29
N TYR A 161 -12.70 -12.69 5.28
CA TYR A 161 -12.98 -11.25 5.18
C TYR A 161 -11.71 -10.43 4.90
N SER A 162 -10.61 -10.63 5.65
CA SER A 162 -9.32 -9.97 5.33
C SER A 162 -8.77 -10.38 3.96
N LEU A 163 -8.96 -11.65 3.57
CA LEU A 163 -8.54 -12.14 2.26
C LEU A 163 -9.31 -11.48 1.10
N ASP A 164 -10.63 -11.32 1.27
CA ASP A 164 -11.53 -10.63 0.32
C ASP A 164 -11.09 -9.17 0.15
N LEU A 165 -10.81 -8.47 1.25
CA LEU A 165 -10.39 -7.07 1.23
C LEU A 165 -9.01 -6.85 0.59
N ILE A 166 -8.05 -7.73 0.86
CA ILE A 166 -6.67 -7.58 0.38
C ILE A 166 -6.49 -8.03 -1.08
N LEU A 167 -7.40 -8.87 -1.60
CA LEU A 167 -7.34 -9.42 -2.96
C LEU A 167 -8.46 -8.83 -3.83
N PRO A 168 -8.23 -7.68 -4.51
CA PRO A 168 -9.28 -6.97 -5.25
C PRO A 168 -9.87 -7.71 -6.46
N LEU A 169 -9.33 -8.89 -6.81
CA LEU A 169 -9.74 -9.69 -7.97
C LEU A 169 -10.57 -10.91 -7.59
N VAL A 170 -10.67 -11.25 -6.30
CA VAL A 170 -11.39 -12.42 -5.80
C VAL A 170 -12.58 -11.91 -5.01
N ASP A 171 -13.77 -12.47 -5.27
CA ASP A 171 -14.99 -12.16 -4.52
C ASP A 171 -15.40 -13.39 -3.72
N LEU A 172 -15.21 -13.34 -2.40
CA LEU A 172 -15.63 -14.36 -1.44
C LEU A 172 -17.01 -14.04 -0.82
N HIS A 173 -17.66 -12.97 -1.28
CA HIS A 173 -18.90 -12.38 -0.76
C HIS A 173 -18.83 -11.89 0.70
N GLN A 174 -17.68 -11.96 1.37
CA GLN A 174 -17.56 -11.57 2.77
C GLN A 174 -17.64 -10.06 2.95
N GLU A 175 -16.96 -9.28 2.09
CA GLU A 175 -17.03 -7.81 2.14
C GLU A 175 -18.40 -7.27 1.74
N ASN A 176 -19.11 -8.00 0.87
CA ASN A 176 -20.43 -7.61 0.39
C ASN A 176 -21.50 -7.85 1.43
N ASP A 177 -21.41 -8.94 2.20
CA ASP A 177 -22.39 -9.35 3.20
C ASP A 177 -22.15 -8.73 4.58
N TRP A 178 -20.92 -8.35 4.92
CA TRP A 178 -20.57 -7.94 6.29
C TRP A 178 -19.87 -6.59 6.32
N ALA A 179 -20.30 -5.72 7.23
CA ALA A 179 -19.66 -4.44 7.44
C ALA A 179 -19.46 -4.14 8.93
N PRO A 180 -18.38 -3.43 9.32
CA PRO A 180 -18.15 -3.07 10.70
C PRO A 180 -19.16 -2.00 11.16
N LEU A 181 -19.85 -2.26 12.25
CA LEU A 181 -20.85 -1.40 12.88
C LEU A 181 -20.16 -0.23 13.58
N VAL A 182 -20.52 1.00 13.22
CA VAL A 182 -19.89 2.23 13.78
C VAL A 182 -20.80 2.95 14.76
N VAL A 183 -22.11 2.71 14.68
CA VAL A 183 -23.12 3.36 15.49
C VAL A 183 -24.14 2.30 15.88
N ASN A 184 -24.53 2.29 17.15
CA ASN A 184 -25.63 1.46 17.63
C ASN A 184 -26.99 2.08 17.26
N PRO A 185 -28.10 1.33 17.26
CA PRO A 185 -29.44 1.90 17.08
C PRO A 185 -29.80 2.98 18.09
N ALA A 186 -29.19 2.97 19.28
CA ALA A 186 -29.31 4.03 20.29
C ALA A 186 -28.60 5.35 19.90
N GLY A 187 -27.83 5.38 18.80
CA GLY A 187 -27.06 6.53 18.34
C GLY A 187 -25.65 6.64 18.94
N GLU A 188 -25.24 5.70 19.77
CA GLU A 188 -23.92 5.70 20.40
C GLU A 188 -22.81 5.29 19.42
N ILE A 189 -21.67 5.97 19.49
CA ILE A 189 -20.52 5.71 18.62
C ILE A 189 -19.73 4.52 19.17
N LEU A 190 -19.60 3.48 18.36
CA LEU A 190 -18.72 2.35 18.60
C LEU A 190 -17.31 2.67 18.09
N TRP A 191 -16.44 3.18 18.97
CA TRP A 191 -15.07 3.56 18.61
C TRP A 191 -14.26 2.41 18.00
N TRP A 192 -14.39 1.20 18.56
CA TRP A 192 -13.71 0.03 18.01
C TRP A 192 -14.23 -0.34 16.62
N GLY A 193 -15.55 -0.31 16.42
CA GLY A 193 -16.16 -0.49 15.11
C GLY A 193 -15.72 0.55 14.08
N ARG A 194 -15.51 1.81 14.51
CA ARG A 194 -14.92 2.86 13.68
C ARG A 194 -13.46 2.58 13.32
N ALA A 195 -12.67 2.09 14.24
CA ALA A 195 -11.30 1.67 13.96
C ALA A 195 -11.26 0.52 12.93
N LEU A 196 -12.13 -0.49 13.10
CA LEU A 196 -12.26 -1.60 12.15
C LEU A 196 -12.69 -1.13 10.75
N ARG A 197 -13.57 -0.13 10.65
CA ARG A 197 -13.94 0.52 9.38
C ARG A 197 -12.74 1.16 8.67
N TRP A 198 -11.91 1.89 9.42
CA TRP A 198 -10.68 2.48 8.86
C TRP A 198 -9.66 1.42 8.46
N MET A 199 -9.53 0.36 9.25
CA MET A 199 -8.67 -0.79 8.94
C MET A 199 -9.11 -1.49 7.64
N MET A 200 -10.42 -1.70 7.47
CA MET A 200 -11.00 -2.24 6.24
C MET A 200 -10.64 -1.39 5.02
N TRP A 201 -10.85 -0.06 5.07
CA TRP A 201 -10.46 0.82 3.96
C TRP A 201 -8.96 0.81 3.68
N PHE A 202 -8.13 0.71 4.72
CA PHE A 202 -6.69 0.58 4.55
C PHE A 202 -6.32 -0.70 3.80
N GLU A 203 -6.90 -1.86 4.16
CA GLU A 203 -6.62 -3.12 3.45
C GLU A 203 -7.06 -3.09 2.00
N ILE A 204 -8.24 -2.53 1.70
CA ILE A 204 -8.72 -2.37 0.32
C ILE A 204 -7.70 -1.56 -0.48
N LEU A 205 -7.32 -0.38 0.02
CA LEU A 205 -6.34 0.49 -0.66
C LEU A 205 -4.97 -0.19 -0.79
N PHE A 206 -4.53 -0.90 0.24
CA PHE A 206 -3.28 -1.64 0.22
C PHE A 206 -3.30 -2.77 -0.81
N GLY A 207 -4.40 -3.54 -0.88
CA GLY A 207 -4.60 -4.61 -1.85
C GLY A 207 -4.54 -4.11 -3.29
N TRP A 208 -5.19 -2.98 -3.58
CA TRP A 208 -5.09 -2.32 -4.89
C TRP A 208 -3.65 -1.90 -5.23
N VAL A 209 -2.96 -1.23 -4.31
CA VAL A 209 -1.57 -0.81 -4.52
C VAL A 209 -0.65 -2.00 -4.72
N ALA A 210 -0.81 -3.06 -3.92
CA ALA A 210 -0.02 -4.28 -4.01
C ALA A 210 -0.25 -5.02 -5.33
N SER A 211 -1.51 -5.13 -5.77
CA SER A 211 -1.88 -5.75 -7.04
C SER A 211 -1.26 -5.03 -8.24
N LEU A 212 -1.40 -3.69 -8.29
CA LEU A 212 -0.80 -2.88 -9.35
C LEU A 212 0.72 -2.97 -9.36
N THR A 213 1.34 -2.99 -8.18
CA THR A 213 2.79 -3.13 -8.05
C THR A 213 3.26 -4.50 -8.53
N LEU A 214 2.54 -5.57 -8.20
CA LEU A 214 2.84 -6.93 -8.64
C LEU A 214 2.79 -7.04 -10.17
N VAL A 215 1.72 -6.51 -10.80
CA VAL A 215 1.58 -6.48 -12.25
C VAL A 215 2.73 -5.71 -12.90
N ALA A 216 3.11 -4.54 -12.35
CA ALA A 216 4.22 -3.74 -12.86
C ALA A 216 5.58 -4.46 -12.74
N VAL A 217 5.80 -5.22 -11.67
CA VAL A 217 7.02 -6.02 -11.48
C VAL A 217 7.07 -7.18 -12.45
N LEU A 218 5.95 -7.90 -12.65
CA LEU A 218 5.86 -9.02 -13.59
C LEU A 218 6.01 -8.56 -15.04
N GLY A 219 5.40 -7.44 -15.43
CA GLY A 219 5.55 -6.89 -16.79
C GLY A 219 7.02 -6.60 -17.13
N ARG A 220 7.79 -6.04 -16.19
CA ARG A 220 9.23 -5.78 -16.38
C ARG A 220 10.09 -7.04 -16.50
N LEU A 221 9.61 -8.19 -16.01
CA LEU A 221 10.32 -9.46 -16.19
C LEU A 221 10.11 -10.01 -17.60
N VAL A 222 8.91 -9.84 -18.16
CA VAL A 222 8.59 -10.28 -19.53
C VAL A 222 9.34 -9.45 -20.57
N ASP A 223 9.48 -8.14 -20.37
CA ASP A 223 10.18 -7.25 -21.31
C ASP A 223 11.71 -7.47 -21.38
N LYS A 224 12.28 -8.31 -20.49
CA LYS A 224 13.72 -8.57 -20.43
C LYS A 224 14.18 -9.80 -21.21
N ASP A 225 13.24 -10.61 -21.70
CA ASP A 225 13.49 -11.79 -22.55
C ASP A 225 13.13 -11.50 -24.02
#